data_AF-A0A0B7HLQ5-F1
#
_entry.id   AF-A0A0B7HLQ5-F1
#
_cell.length_a   1.000
_cell.length_b   1.000
_cell.length_c   1.000
_cell.angle_alpha   90.00
_cell.angle_beta   90.00
_cell.angle_gamma   90.00
#
_symmetry.space_group_name_H-M   'P 1'
#
loop_
_entity.id
_entity.type
_entity.pdbx_description
1 polymer ?
#
loop_
_entity_poly.entity_id
_entity_poly.type
_entity_poly.pdbx_seq_one_letter_code
_entity_poly.pdbx_strand_id
1 'polypeptide(L)' 'MSNKNKELKKIIIAIDGFSGTGKSTIAKGVAQELGYIYVDTGAMYRAVAYLAYQQGLIAVARVQKF' A
#
# COMPACT_ATOMS: atom_id res chain seq x y z
N MET A 1 -29.49 22.43 -24.44
CA MET A 1 -28.21 21.75 -24.16
C MET A 1 -28.05 21.54 -22.66
N SER A 2 -27.96 20.28 -22.19
CA SER A 2 -27.51 19.97 -20.82
C SER A 2 -26.19 19.22 -20.95
N ASN A 3 -25.08 19.92 -20.71
CA ASN A 3 -23.77 19.29 -20.59
C ASN A 3 -23.68 18.70 -19.17
N LYS A 4 -24.19 17.48 -18.98
CA LYS A 4 -23.99 16.75 -17.74
C LYS A 4 -22.53 16.32 -17.73
N ASN A 5 -21.68 17.07 -17.02
CA ASN A 5 -20.37 16.58 -16.59
C ASN A 5 -20.62 15.27 -15.86
N LYS A 6 -20.31 14.16 -16.53
CA LYS A 6 -20.53 12.82 -16.03
C LYS A 6 -19.56 12.65 -14.87
N GLU A 7 -20.07 12.70 -13.64
CA GLU A 7 -19.25 12.53 -12.45
C GLU A 7 -18.55 11.17 -12.55
N LEU A 8 -17.23 11.20 -12.73
CA LEU A 8 -16.44 9.99 -12.88
C LEU A 8 -16.43 9.28 -11.53
N LYS A 9 -17.00 8.08 -11.50
CA LYS A 9 -17.05 7.25 -10.30
C LYS A 9 -15.62 6.94 -9.86
N LYS A 10 -15.27 7.26 -8.62
CA LYS A 10 -13.97 6.89 -8.02
C LYS A 10 -13.81 5.37 -8.04
N ILE A 11 -12.64 4.90 -8.45
CA ILE A 11 -12.29 3.47 -8.53
C ILE A 11 -11.16 3.12 -7.57
N ILE A 12 -10.97 1.83 -7.30
CA ILE A 12 -9.80 1.33 -6.55
C ILE A 12 -8.83 0.75 -7.57
N ILE A 13 -7.57 1.17 -7.52
CA ILE A 13 -6.50 0.71 -8.41
C ILE A 13 -5.55 -0.17 -7.61
N ALA A 14 -5.49 -1.46 -7.96
CA ALA A 14 -4.50 -2.39 -7.43
C ALA A 14 -3.26 -2.43 -8.34
N ILE A 15 -2.06 -2.44 -7.75
CA ILE A 15 -0.79 -2.47 -8.48
C ILE A 15 0.06 -3.62 -7.91
N ASP A 16 0.08 -4.74 -8.63
CA ASP A 16 0.76 -5.97 -8.24
C ASP A 16 1.94 -6.33 -9.15
N GLY A 17 2.87 -7.14 -8.65
CA GLY A 17 4.04 -7.62 -9.37
C GLY A 17 5.24 -7.93 -8.46
N PHE A 18 6.30 -8.51 -9.02
CA PHE A 18 7.48 -8.98 -8.26
C PHE A 18 8.15 -7.91 -7.40
N SER A 19 8.82 -8.30 -6.31
CA SER A 19 9.56 -7.37 -5.44
C SER A 19 10.65 -6.62 -6.21
N GLY A 20 10.87 -5.35 -5.89
CA GLY A 20 11.96 -4.55 -6.48
C GLY A 20 11.67 -3.90 -7.83
N THR A 21 10.51 -4.13 -8.45
CA THR A 21 10.17 -3.58 -9.78
C THR A 21 9.68 -2.12 -9.77
N GLY A 22 9.79 -1.39 -8.66
CA GLY A 22 9.39 0.02 -8.58
C GLY A 22 7.88 0.29 -8.48
N LYS A 23 7.05 -0.73 -8.22
CA LYS A 23 5.58 -0.60 -8.08
C LYS A 23 5.15 0.53 -7.16
N SER A 24 5.74 0.64 -5.96
CA SER A 24 5.40 1.69 -5.00
C SER A 24 5.75 3.09 -5.51
N THR A 25 6.77 3.22 -6.36
CA THR A 25 7.14 4.48 -6.99
C THR A 25 6.08 4.89 -8.01
N ILE A 26 5.69 3.98 -8.91
CA ILE A 26 4.65 4.24 -9.92
C ILE A 26 3.30 4.50 -9.24
N ALA A 27 2.93 3.70 -8.24
CA ALA A 27 1.69 3.87 -7.50
C ALA A 27 1.56 5.25 -6.84
N LYS A 28 2.66 5.76 -6.28
CA LYS A 28 2.70 7.13 -5.71
C LYS A 28 2.52 8.19 -6.79
N GLY A 29 3.20 8.05 -7.93
CA GLY A 29 3.06 8.98 -9.06
C GLY A 29 1.65 9.01 -9.62
N VAL A 30 1.08 7.84 -9.93
CA VAL A 30 -0.30 7.69 -10.42
C VAL A 30 -1.31 8.28 -9.43
N ALA A 31 -1.12 8.04 -8.13
CA ALA A 31 -2.00 8.61 -7.10
C ALA A 31 -1.93 10.13 -7.05
N GLN A 32 -0.73 10.73 -7.16
CA GLN A 32 -0.55 12.18 -7.20
C GLN A 32 -1.17 12.80 -8.44
N GLU A 33 -0.94 12.20 -9.63
CA GLU A 33 -1.47 12.72 -10.89
C GLU A 33 -3.00 12.64 -10.98
N LEU A 34 -3.59 11.56 -10.45
CA LEU A 34 -5.04 11.34 -10.52
C LEU A 34 -5.81 11.86 -9.29
N GLY A 35 -5.12 12.41 -8.29
CA GLY A 35 -5.74 12.88 -7.04
C GLY A 35 -6.31 11.74 -6.17
N TYR A 36 -5.67 10.57 -6.20
CA TYR A 36 -6.01 9.42 -5.37
C TYR A 36 -5.13 9.32 -4.13
N ILE A 37 -5.63 8.61 -3.12
CA ILE A 37 -4.86 8.26 -1.93
C ILE A 37 -3.98 7.06 -2.27
N TYR A 38 -2.68 7.18 -2.02
CA TYR A 38 -1.74 6.06 -2.07
C TYR A 38 -1.73 5.32 -0.73
N VAL A 39 -1.83 3.98 -0.76
CA VAL A 39 -1.77 3.12 0.43
C VAL A 39 -0.47 2.31 0.41
N ASP A 40 0.41 2.53 1.38
CA ASP A 40 1.62 1.72 1.58
C ASP A 40 1.28 0.47 2.40
N THR A 41 0.85 -0.59 1.71
CA THR A 41 0.49 -1.86 2.34
C THR A 41 1.68 -2.51 3.05
N GLY A 42 2.90 -2.33 2.54
CA GLY A 42 4.11 -2.87 3.16
C GLY A 42 4.40 -2.24 4.52
N ALA A 43 4.29 -0.93 4.64
CA ALA A 43 4.41 -0.24 5.92
C ALA A 43 3.28 -0.64 6.89
N MET A 44 2.05 -0.75 6.38
CA MET A 44 0.89 -1.18 7.17
C MET A 44 1.08 -2.57 7.79
N TYR A 45 1.45 -3.58 6.98
CA TYR A 45 1.69 -4.94 7.48
C TYR A 45 2.82 -4.98 8.51
N ARG A 46 3.91 -4.22 8.29
CA ARG A 46 5.01 -4.13 9.27
C ARG A 46 4.58 -3.47 10.59
N ALA A 47 3.76 -2.42 10.54
CA ALA A 47 3.24 -1.76 11.72
C ALA A 47 2.36 -2.70 12.55
N VAL A 48 1.47 -3.46 11.90
CA VAL A 48 0.63 -4.46 12.56
C VAL A 48 1.48 -5.58 13.18
N ALA A 49 2.47 -6.11 12.44
CA ALA A 49 3.38 -7.12 12.97
C ALA A 49 4.16 -6.60 14.18
N TYR A 50 4.63 -5.34 14.13
CA TYR A 50 5.32 -4.71 15.25
C TYR A 50 4.42 -4.55 16.48
N LEU A 51 3.16 -4.13 16.30
CA LEU A 51 2.20 -4.04 17.39
C LEU A 51 1.94 -5.42 18.01
N ALA A 52 1.74 -6.46 17.18
CA ALA A 52 1.55 -7.82 17.66
C ALA A 52 2.77 -8.31 18.46
N TYR A 53 3.99 -7.99 18.03
CA TYR A 53 5.21 -8.30 18.78
C TYR A 53 5.26 -7.57 20.13
N GLN A 54 4.95 -6.27 20.15
CA GLN A 54 4.90 -5.48 21.39
C GLN A 54 3.87 -6.02 22.39
N GLN A 55 2.76 -6.57 21.90
CA GLN A 55 1.71 -7.19 22.73
C GLN A 55 2.00 -8.66 23.09
N GLY A 56 3.15 -9.21 22.68
CA GLY A 56 3.50 -10.61 22.94
C GLY A 56 2.65 -11.63 22.19
N LEU A 57 1.92 -11.21 21.15
CA LEU A 57 1.09 -12.09 20.31
C LEU A 57 1.92 -12.91 19.32
N ILE A 58 3.10 -12.40 18.96
CA ILE A 58 4.06 -13.11 18.10
C ILE A 58 5.47 -12.98 18.69
N ALA A 59 6.30 -14.02 18.52
CA ALA A 59 7.71 -13.99 18.89
C ALA A 59 8.57 -13.74 17.64
N VAL A 60 9.59 -12.88 17.76
CA VAL A 60 10.62 -12.75 16.72
C VAL A 60 11.61 -13.88 16.93
N ALA A 61 11.62 -14.86 16.02
CA ALA A 61 12.66 -15.89 16.02
C ALA A 61 14.03 -15.21 15.88
N ARG A 62 14.93 -15.43 16.84
CA ARG A 62 16.33 -15.06 16.64
C ARG A 62 16.86 -15.90 15.49
N VAL A 63 17.24 -15.24 14.41
CA VAL A 63 18.03 -15.89 13.36
C VAL A 63 19.32 -16.36 14.03
N GLN A 64 19.49 -17.67 14.16
CA GLN A 64 20.77 -18.23 14.58
C GLN A 64 21.78 -17.84 13.50
N LYS A 65 22.75 -17.00 13.86
CA LYS A 65 23.93 -16.78 13.03
C LYS A 65 24.68 -18.12 13.00
N PHE A 66 24.89 -18.63 11.79
CA PHE A 66 25.83 -19.72 11.52
C PHE A 66 27.25 -19.27 11.85
#